data_AF-A0A2V7ZHB5-F1
#
_entry.id   AF-A0A2V7ZHB5-F1
#
_cell.length_a   1.000
_cell.length_b   1.000
_cell.length_c   1.000
_cell.angle_alpha   90.00
_cell.angle_beta   90.00
_cell.angle_gamma   90.00
#
_symmetry.space_group_name_H-M   'P 1'
#
loop_
_entity.id
_entity.type
_entity.pdbx_description
1 polymer ?
#
loop_
_entity_poly.entity_id
_entity_poly.type
_entity_poly.pdbx_seq_one_letter_code
_entity_poly.pdbx_strand_id
1 'polypeptide(L)'
;MIEAWWRSLKHQWLFLHSWDSVTTVRRLVAFYVQEHNTVLPHSAFCGQTPDEMYFGRGDAVPADLTARAAARRARIEANRSAACGRCPSIHAAA
;
A
#
# COMPACT_ATOMS: atom_id res chain seq x y z
N MET A 1 -0.43 -17.10 6.79
CA MET A 1 0.37 -15.83 6.83
C MET A 1 1.74 -16.06 6.22
N ILE A 2 2.43 -17.13 6.65
CA ILE A 2 3.74 -17.49 6.13
C ILE A 2 3.70 -17.93 4.66
N GLU A 3 2.62 -18.58 4.21
CA GLU A 3 2.44 -19.03 2.83
C GLU A 3 2.32 -17.86 1.87
N ALA A 4 1.56 -16.83 2.25
CA ALA A 4 1.41 -15.61 1.46
C ALA A 4 2.75 -14.86 1.36
N TRP A 5 3.51 -14.83 2.46
CA TRP A 5 4.85 -14.26 2.48
C TRP A 5 5.80 -14.95 1.48
N TRP A 6 5.89 -16.28 1.54
CA TRP A 6 6.73 -17.05 0.61
C TRP A 6 6.30 -16.90 -0.84
N ARG A 7 4.98 -16.83 -1.09
CA ARG A 7 4.45 -16.57 -2.43
C ARG A 7 4.89 -15.20 -2.94
N SER A 8 4.79 -14.15 -2.13
CA SER A 8 5.21 -12.79 -2.52
C SER A 8 6.71 -12.71 -2.76
N LEU A 9 7.54 -13.24 -1.85
CA LEU A 9 9.00 -13.27 -2.03
C LEU A 9 9.37 -13.90 -3.38
N LYS A 10 8.78 -15.06 -3.70
CA LYS A 10 9.09 -15.76 -4.96
C LYS A 10 8.54 -15.03 -6.19
N HIS A 11 7.23 -14.81 -6.24
CA HIS A 11 6.56 -14.42 -7.48
C HIS A 11 6.53 -12.90 -7.73
N GLN A 12 6.63 -12.09 -6.68
CA GLN A 12 6.55 -10.63 -6.79
C GLN A 12 7.90 -9.94 -6.67
N TRP A 13 8.95 -10.68 -6.31
CA TRP A 13 10.30 -10.14 -6.18
C TRP A 13 11.31 -11.00 -6.92
N LEU A 14 11.55 -12.20 -6.41
CA LEU A 14 12.66 -13.02 -6.85
C LEU A 14 12.54 -13.34 -8.36
N PHE A 15 11.42 -13.89 -8.82
CA PHE A 15 11.25 -14.29 -10.23
C PHE A 15 11.23 -13.12 -11.23
N LEU A 16 11.19 -11.87 -10.76
CA LEU A 16 11.28 -10.68 -11.61
C LEU A 16 12.71 -10.22 -11.84
N HIS A 17 13.68 -10.81 -11.14
CA HIS A 17 15.10 -10.47 -11.25
C HIS A 17 15.87 -11.58 -11.94
N SER A 18 16.85 -11.21 -12.77
CA SER A 18 17.86 -12.15 -13.23
C SER A 18 18.86 -12.42 -12.10
N TRP A 19 19.28 -13.68 -11.97
CA TRP A 19 20.37 -14.07 -11.10
C TRP A 19 21.22 -15.13 -11.80
N ASP A 20 22.51 -15.04 -11.59
CA ASP A 20 23.57 -15.87 -12.17
C ASP A 20 24.38 -16.58 -11.08
N SER A 21 24.24 -16.15 -9.82
CA SER A 21 24.98 -16.67 -8.68
C SER A 21 24.14 -16.71 -7.41
N VAL A 22 24.52 -17.60 -6.49
CA VAL A 22 23.94 -17.69 -5.14
C VAL A 22 24.13 -16.37 -4.38
N THR A 23 25.22 -15.65 -4.62
CA THR A 23 25.51 -14.36 -4.01
C THR A 23 24.47 -13.31 -4.40
N THR A 24 24.07 -13.27 -5.68
CA THR A 24 23.00 -12.40 -6.18
C THR A 24 21.67 -12.73 -5.50
N VAL A 25 21.31 -14.02 -5.41
CA VAL A 25 20.08 -14.47 -4.73
C VAL A 25 20.06 -14.04 -3.26
N ARG A 26 21.17 -14.24 -2.52
CA ARG A 26 21.27 -13.82 -1.11
C ARG A 26 21.03 -12.32 -0.93
N ARG A 27 21.60 -11.49 -1.80
CA ARG A 27 21.40 -10.03 -1.77
C ARG A 27 19.95 -9.65 -2.03
N LEU A 28 19.33 -10.24 -3.05
CA LEU A 28 17.92 -9.99 -3.38
C LEU A 28 16.98 -10.42 -2.25
N VAL A 29 17.22 -11.58 -1.63
CA VAL A 29 16.43 -12.04 -0.47
C VAL A 29 16.60 -11.10 0.71
N ALA A 30 17.84 -10.74 1.06
CA ALA A 30 18.12 -9.85 2.18
C ALA A 30 17.42 -8.49 2.00
N PHE A 31 17.50 -7.92 0.80
CA PHE A 31 16.80 -6.68 0.46
C PHE A 31 15.29 -6.82 0.63
N TYR A 32 14.67 -7.84 0.05
CA TYR A 32 13.22 -8.01 0.17
C TYR A 32 12.76 -8.22 1.60
N VAL A 33 13.50 -9.00 2.41
CA VAL A 33 13.16 -9.21 3.82
C VAL A 33 13.19 -7.90 4.57
N GLN A 34 14.21 -7.06 4.34
CA GLN A 34 14.29 -5.73 4.95
C GLN A 34 13.10 -4.87 4.53
N GLU A 35 12.87 -4.70 3.23
CA GLU A 35 11.77 -3.88 2.72
C GLU A 35 10.40 -4.37 3.22
N HIS A 36 10.17 -5.69 3.22
CA HIS A 36 8.93 -6.29 3.68
C HIS A 36 8.62 -5.95 5.13
N ASN A 37 9.66 -5.94 5.98
CA ASN A 37 9.55 -5.72 7.41
C ASN A 37 9.48 -4.25 7.78
N THR A 38 10.22 -3.38 7.09
CA THR A 38 10.40 -1.98 7.52
C THR A 38 9.68 -0.94 6.66
N VAL A 39 9.25 -1.30 5.45
CA VAL A 39 8.70 -0.34 4.47
C VAL A 39 7.32 -0.72 3.98
N LEU A 40 7.08 -1.99 3.65
CA LEU A 40 5.83 -2.40 3.00
C LEU A 40 4.67 -2.48 4.01
N PRO A 41 3.61 -1.67 3.84
CA PRO A 41 2.43 -1.73 4.70
C PRO A 41 1.56 -2.94 4.35
N HIS A 42 1.02 -3.62 5.36
CA HIS A 42 0.16 -4.80 5.19
C HIS A 42 -1.27 -4.53 5.63
N SER A 43 -2.24 -4.92 4.82
CA SER A 43 -3.66 -4.80 5.15
C SER A 43 -4.04 -5.61 6.39
N ALA A 44 -3.40 -6.75 6.63
CA ALA A 44 -3.57 -7.55 7.84
C ALA A 44 -3.16 -6.80 9.12
N PHE A 45 -2.31 -5.79 9.01
CA PHE A 45 -1.84 -4.94 10.12
C PHE A 45 -2.43 -3.53 10.06
N CYS A 46 -3.60 -3.39 9.42
CA CYS A 46 -4.29 -2.12 9.24
C CYS A 46 -3.39 -1.03 8.60
N GLY A 47 -2.52 -1.45 7.67
CA GLY A 47 -1.63 -0.56 6.93
C GLY A 47 -0.29 -0.29 7.62
N GLN A 48 0.01 -0.94 8.75
CA GLN A 48 1.34 -0.95 9.34
C GLN A 48 2.27 -1.94 8.62
N THR A 49 3.56 -1.69 8.73
CA THR A 49 4.61 -2.65 8.42
C THR A 49 4.70 -3.72 9.53
N PRO A 50 5.31 -4.90 9.25
CA PRO A 50 5.48 -5.93 10.27
C PRO A 50 6.30 -5.43 11.47
N ASP A 51 7.35 -4.64 11.26
CA ASP A 51 8.16 -4.07 12.34
C ASP A 51 7.36 -3.09 13.18
N GLU A 52 6.60 -2.20 12.55
CA GLU A 52 5.75 -1.24 13.26
C GLU A 52 4.76 -1.94 14.18
N MET A 53 4.10 -3.00 13.69
CA MET A 53 3.15 -3.78 14.49
C MET A 53 3.88 -4.57 15.60
N TYR A 54 4.97 -5.26 15.28
CA TYR A 54 5.66 -6.13 16.24
C TYR A 54 6.31 -5.34 17.38
N PHE A 55 6.89 -4.18 17.07
CA PHE A 55 7.57 -3.33 18.05
C PHE A 55 6.68 -2.22 18.63
N GLY A 56 5.39 -2.15 18.25
CA GLY A 56 4.47 -1.12 18.75
C GLY A 56 4.87 0.30 18.38
N ARG A 57 5.50 0.49 17.21
CA ARG A 57 5.93 1.82 16.72
C ARG A 57 4.92 2.46 15.78
N GLY A 58 3.91 1.71 15.32
CA GLY A 58 2.94 2.13 14.32
C GLY A 58 1.53 2.42 14.82
N ASP A 59 1.31 2.55 16.14
CA ASP A 59 -0.04 2.64 16.73
C ASP A 59 -0.92 3.75 16.13
N ALA A 60 -0.31 4.85 15.67
CA ALA A 60 -1.03 5.95 15.02
C ALA A 60 -1.44 5.66 13.56
N VAL A 61 -0.77 4.73 12.86
CA VAL A 61 -0.95 4.48 11.43
C VAL A 61 -2.39 4.11 11.08
N PRO A 62 -3.08 3.17 11.78
CA PRO A 62 -4.46 2.84 11.44
C PRO A 62 -5.43 4.02 11.58
N ALA A 63 -5.25 4.84 12.62
CA ALA A 63 -6.08 6.02 12.85
C ALA A 63 -5.87 7.06 11.75
N ASP A 64 -4.61 7.33 11.39
CA ASP A 64 -4.25 8.26 10.32
C ASP A 64 -4.82 7.84 8.96
N LEU A 65 -4.73 6.54 8.62
CA LEU A 65 -5.29 6.03 7.36
C LEU A 65 -6.81 6.16 7.32
N THR A 66 -7.48 5.92 8.45
CA THR A 66 -8.94 6.10 8.58
C THR A 66 -9.33 7.57 8.39
N ALA A 67 -8.61 8.48 9.03
CA ALA A 67 -8.83 9.92 8.88
C ALA A 67 -8.62 10.38 7.43
N ARG A 68 -7.55 9.92 6.77
CA ARG A 68 -7.27 10.20 5.36
C ARG A 68 -8.39 9.67 4.44
N ALA A 69 -8.93 8.49 4.71
CA ALA A 69 -10.04 7.93 3.94
C ALA A 69 -11.32 8.76 4.11
N ALA A 70 -11.62 9.23 5.33
CA ALA A 70 -12.73 10.14 5.59
C ALA A 70 -12.56 11.47 4.85
N ALA A 71 -11.38 12.09 4.94
CA ALA A 71 -11.07 13.34 4.23
C ALA A 71 -11.19 13.18 2.71
N ARG A 72 -10.74 12.06 2.16
CA ARG A 72 -10.90 11.76 0.72
C ARG A 72 -12.37 11.67 0.30
N ARG A 73 -13.20 10.99 1.09
CA ARG A 73 -14.65 10.89 0.82
C ARG A 73 -15.33 12.26 0.86
N ALA A 74 -15.05 13.07 1.90
CA ALA A 74 -15.59 14.42 2.02
C ALA A 74 -15.20 15.30 0.82
N ARG A 75 -13.93 15.22 0.36
CA ARG A 75 -13.47 15.94 -0.83
C ARG A 75 -14.20 15.49 -2.10
N ILE A 76 -14.40 14.18 -2.28
CA ILE A 76 -15.13 13.66 -3.45
C ILE A 76 -16.57 14.17 -3.45
N GLU A 77 -17.24 14.17 -2.29
CA GLU A 77 -18.61 14.67 -2.17
C GLU A 77 -18.72 16.18 -2.44
N ALA A 78 -17.82 16.98 -1.88
CA ALA A 78 -17.76 18.41 -2.15
C ALA A 78 -17.50 18.68 -3.65
N ASN A 79 -16.60 17.94 -4.29
CA ASN A 79 -16.33 18.08 -5.71
C ASN A 79 -17.51 17.65 -6.59
N ARG A 80 -18.30 16.66 -6.17
CA ARG A 80 -19.49 16.19 -6.89
C ARG A 80 -20.67 17.16 -6.76
N SER A 81 -20.83 17.78 -5.60
CA SER A 81 -21.87 18.79 -5.36
C SER A 81 -21.51 20.16 -5.91
N ALA A 82 -20.22 20.42 -6.16
CA ALA A 82 -19.77 21.61 -6.86
C ALA A 82 -20.20 21.56 -8.35
N ALA A 83 -21.16 22.41 -8.72
CA ALA A 83 -21.41 22.71 -10.12
C ALA A 83 -20.28 23.62 -10.64
N CYS A 84 -19.41 23.09 -11.49
CA CYS A 84 -18.51 23.94 -12.25
C CYS A 84 -19.35 24.76 -13.22
N GLY A 85 -19.54 26.06 -12.96
CA GLY A 85 -20.31 26.97 -13.83
C GLY A 85 -19.78 27.13 -15.26
N ARG A 86 -18.67 26.46 -15.61
CA ARG A 86 -18.11 26.33 -16.96
C ARG A 86 -18.32 24.96 -17.59
N CYS A 87 -18.55 23.90 -16.81
CA CYS A 87 -18.80 22.57 -17.37
C CYS A 87 -20.29 22.44 -17.69
N PRO A 88 -20.66 22.00 -18.91
CA PRO A 88 -22.06 21.72 -19.21
C PRO A 88 -22.57 20.62 -18.28
N SER A 89 -23.77 20.80 -17.73
CA SER A 89 -24.39 19.76 -16.90
C SER A 89 -24.67 18.54 -17.76
N ILE A 90 -24.28 17.35 -17.30
CA ILE A 90 -24.48 16.07 -18.01
C ILE A 90 -25.98 15.79 -18.25
N HIS A 91 -26.87 16.49 -17.55
CA HIS A 91 -28.32 16.38 -17.68
C HIS A 91 -28.97 17.39 -18.65
N ALA A 92 -28.22 18.29 -19.30
CA ALA A 92 -28.80 19.27 -20.24
C ALA A 92 -28.90 18.79 -21.70
N ALA A 93 -28.51 17.54 -21.98
CA ALA A 93 -28.69 16.93 -23.30
C ALA A 93 -29.88 15.97 -23.27
N ALA A 94 -31.08 16.52 -23.40
CA ALA A 94 -32.31 15.82 -23.75
C ALA A 94 -33.00 16.58 -24.89
#